data_AF-A0A7V0SCN8-F1
#
_entry.id   AF-A0A7V0SCN8-F1
#
_cell.length_a   1.000
_cell.length_b   1.000
_cell.length_c   1.000
_cell.angle_alpha   90.00
_cell.angle_beta   90.00
_cell.angle_gamma   90.00
#
_symmetry.space_group_name_H-M   'P 1'
#
loop_
_entity.id
_entity.type
_entity.pdbx_description
1 polymer ?
#
loop_
_entity_poly.entity_id
_entity_poly.type
_entity_poly.pdbx_seq_one_letter_code
_entity_poly.pdbx_strand_id
1 'polypeptide(L)'
;MFLWGMFTAILVRWILKKIGWVMYIDNNVQRRITGVSVDFMIVATMMGVEVARMRDHVVPILIICVAAAVATTLFLIYFGRRLDEFSFERLLAIYGTATGTGASGLMLLRIVDPDFKTPAAAELGLYNAFAIVLLPLLLVAYPLPKMDVMVLYICLSGYALVALVFLKVFGFWKKPLW
;
A
#
# COMPACT_ATOMS: atom_id res chain seq x y z
N MET A 1 10.21 0.25 -5.13
CA MET A 1 10.74 1.63 -5.19
C MET A 1 10.53 2.44 -3.93
N PHE A 2 9.34 2.43 -3.31
CA PHE A 2 9.05 3.19 -2.06
C PHE A 2 10.02 2.90 -0.89
N LEU A 3 10.50 1.66 -0.80
CA LEU A 3 11.44 1.18 0.23
C LEU A 3 12.81 1.87 0.18
N TRP A 4 13.38 2.03 -1.01
CA TRP A 4 14.63 2.76 -1.18
C TRP A 4 14.47 4.21 -0.71
N GLY A 5 13.32 4.82 -0.99
CA GLY A 5 12.97 6.13 -0.45
C GLY A 5 12.95 6.18 1.08
N MET A 6 12.35 5.18 1.74
CA MET A 6 12.36 5.09 3.21
C MET A 6 13.78 4.90 3.78
N PHE A 7 14.59 4.01 3.21
CA PHE A 7 15.98 3.82 3.64
C PHE A 7 16.81 5.09 3.48
N THR A 8 16.70 5.75 2.32
CA THR A 8 17.35 7.03 2.06
C THR A 8 16.87 8.09 3.04
N ALA A 9 15.57 8.18 3.33
CA ALA A 9 15.03 9.14 4.30
C ALA A 9 15.56 8.91 5.73
N ILE A 10 15.65 7.66 6.18
CA ILE A 10 16.21 7.31 7.49
C ILE A 10 17.70 7.66 7.54
N LEU A 11 18.46 7.33 6.48
CA LEU A 11 19.89 7.61 6.39
C LEU A 11 20.17 9.11 6.38
N VAL A 12 19.42 9.89 5.60
CA VAL A 12 19.49 11.36 5.56
C VAL A 12 19.15 11.95 6.93
N ARG A 13 18.09 11.46 7.58
CA ARG A 13 17.69 11.92 8.93
C ARG A 13 18.76 11.59 9.98
N TRP A 14 19.43 10.44 9.87
CA TRP A 14 20.53 10.06 10.75
C TRP A 14 21.75 10.98 10.57
N ILE A 15 22.12 11.29 9.33
CA ILE A 15 23.20 12.23 9.01
C ILE A 15 22.86 13.63 9.55
N LEU A 16 21.65 14.14 9.30
CA LEU A 16 21.20 15.45 9.81
C LEU A 16 21.21 15.52 11.34
N LYS A 17 20.89 14.41 12.02
CA LYS A 17 20.97 14.31 13.48
C LYS A 17 22.41 14.37 13.98
N LYS A 18 23.36 13.74 13.28
CA LYS A 18 24.80 13.84 13.62
C LYS A 18 25.37 15.24 13.44
N ILE A 19 24.88 15.99 12.45
CA ILE A 19 25.34 17.35 12.15
C ILE A 19 24.61 18.42 13.00
N GLY A 20 23.56 18.04 13.75
CA GLY A 20 22.79 18.93 14.62
C GLY A 20 21.76 19.80 13.87
N TRP A 21 21.51 19.53 12.58
CA TRP A 21 20.64 20.35 11.73
C TRP A 21 19.17 19.93 11.74
N VAL A 22 18.78 19.02 12.64
CA VAL A 22 17.38 18.54 12.74
C VAL A 22 16.40 19.68 13.06
N MET A 23 16.85 20.74 13.75
CA MET A 23 16.03 21.94 14.02
C MET A 23 15.65 22.74 12.75
N TYR A 24 16.38 22.58 11.64
CA TYR A 24 16.06 23.27 10.38
C TYR A 24 15.03 22.52 9.51
N ILE A 25 14.60 21.33 9.93
CA ILE A 25 13.59 20.56 9.19
C ILE A 25 12.20 21.13 9.52
N ASP A 26 11.63 21.85 8.57
CA ASP A 26 10.24 22.31 8.65
C ASP A 26 9.30 21.30 7.98
N ASN A 27 8.38 20.75 8.78
CA ASN A 27 7.35 19.82 8.33
C ASN A 27 6.42 20.43 7.27
N ASN A 28 6.21 21.75 7.26
CA ASN A 28 5.37 22.43 6.27
C ASN A 28 6.05 22.45 4.90
N VAL A 29 7.35 22.74 4.86
CA VAL A 29 8.13 22.71 3.62
C VAL A 29 8.21 21.28 3.08
N GLN A 30 8.46 20.31 3.95
CA GLN A 30 8.47 18.89 3.57
C GLN A 30 7.12 18.43 3.00
N ARG A 31 6.00 18.86 3.60
CA ARG A 31 4.65 18.59 3.07
C ARG A 31 4.44 19.20 1.68
N ARG A 32 4.86 20.44 1.44
CA ARG A 32 4.75 21.09 0.12
C ARG A 32 5.57 20.37 -0.95
N ILE A 33 6.82 20.03 -0.65
CA ILE A 33 7.70 19.29 -1.58
C ILE A 33 7.11 17.91 -1.90
N THR A 34 6.59 17.22 -0.88
CA THR A 34 5.94 15.91 -1.08
C THR A 34 4.71 16.05 -1.97
N GLY A 35 3.89 17.09 -1.75
CA GLY A 35 2.72 17.37 -2.59
C GLY A 35 3.10 17.55 -4.07
N VAL A 36 4.03 18.46 -4.37
CA VAL A 36 4.48 18.71 -5.74
C VAL A 36 5.07 17.46 -6.39
N SER A 37 5.82 16.65 -5.64
CA SER A 37 6.41 15.40 -6.14
C SER A 37 5.33 14.37 -6.50
N VAL A 38 4.27 14.29 -5.71
CA VAL A 38 3.11 13.41 -5.98
C VAL A 38 2.37 13.89 -7.23
N ASP A 39 2.18 15.19 -7.40
CA ASP A 39 1.54 15.75 -8.60
C ASP A 39 2.32 15.40 -9.87
N PHE A 40 3.65 15.55 -9.86
CA PHE A 40 4.50 15.13 -10.99
C PHE A 40 4.41 13.62 -11.27
N MET A 41 4.38 12.79 -10.24
CA MET A 41 4.23 11.34 -10.39
C MET A 41 2.90 10.98 -11.07
N ILE A 42 1.80 11.65 -10.68
CA ILE A 42 0.48 11.43 -11.28
C ILE A 42 0.51 11.82 -12.77
N VAL A 43 1.03 13.01 -13.10
CA VAL A 43 1.13 13.48 -14.49
C VAL A 43 2.00 12.54 -15.33
N ALA A 44 3.18 12.15 -14.84
CA ALA A 44 4.08 11.24 -15.53
C ALA A 44 3.42 9.87 -15.78
N THR A 45 2.65 9.36 -14.81
CA THR A 45 1.92 8.10 -14.95
C THR A 45 0.85 8.21 -16.02
N MET A 46 0.06 9.30 -16.05
CA MET A 46 -0.94 9.52 -17.09
C MET A 46 -0.33 9.66 -18.48
N MET A 47 0.84 10.31 -18.59
CA MET A 47 1.58 10.44 -19.85
C MET A 47 2.16 9.11 -20.33
N GLY A 48 2.51 8.19 -19.43
CA GLY A 48 3.06 6.88 -19.77
C GLY A 48 2.02 5.89 -20.33
N VAL A 49 0.73 6.15 -20.11
CA VAL A 49 -0.34 5.29 -20.64
C VAL A 49 -0.60 5.65 -22.10
N GLU A 50 -0.34 4.71 -23.01
CA GLU A 50 -0.58 4.88 -24.45
C GLU A 50 -2.09 4.85 -24.73
N VAL A 51 -2.74 6.02 -24.62
CA VAL A 51 -4.21 6.20 -24.73
C VAL A 51 -4.76 5.61 -26.04
N ALA A 52 -3.97 5.62 -27.11
CA ALA A 52 -4.34 5.06 -28.41
C ALA A 52 -4.64 3.55 -28.35
N ARG A 53 -3.85 2.77 -27.60
CA ARG A 53 -4.05 1.32 -27.43
C ARG A 53 -5.15 0.99 -26.44
N MET A 54 -5.44 1.91 -25.51
CA MET A 54 -6.47 1.74 -24.49
C MET A 54 -7.89 1.85 -25.05
N ARG A 55 -8.12 2.64 -26.12
CA ARG A 55 -9.46 2.91 -26.68
C ARG A 55 -10.25 1.65 -27.04
N ASP A 56 -9.58 0.65 -27.62
CA ASP A 56 -10.23 -0.58 -28.05
C ASP A 56 -10.58 -1.51 -26.87
N HIS A 57 -9.98 -1.28 -25.70
CA HIS A 57 -10.06 -2.17 -24.53
C HIS A 57 -10.58 -1.44 -23.28
N VAL A 58 -11.17 -0.24 -23.42
CA VAL A 58 -11.70 0.53 -22.27
C VAL A 58 -12.76 -0.26 -21.50
N VAL A 59 -13.65 -0.95 -22.20
CA VAL A 59 -14.72 -1.75 -21.60
C VAL A 59 -14.18 -2.90 -20.74
N PRO A 60 -13.32 -3.81 -21.24
CA PRO A 60 -12.77 -4.88 -20.41
C PRO A 60 -11.90 -4.34 -19.26
N ILE A 61 -11.15 -3.24 -19.47
CA ILE A 61 -10.38 -2.60 -18.40
C ILE A 61 -11.31 -2.10 -17.29
N LEU A 62 -12.39 -1.39 -17.62
CA LEU A 62 -13.35 -0.90 -16.64
C LEU A 62 -14.00 -2.03 -15.85
N ILE A 63 -14.40 -3.11 -16.52
CA ILE A 63 -15.00 -4.29 -15.86
C ILE A 63 -14.01 -4.87 -14.84
N ILE A 64 -12.75 -5.06 -15.23
CA ILE A 64 -11.72 -5.61 -14.35
C ILE A 64 -11.45 -4.64 -13.19
N CYS A 65 -11.35 -3.34 -13.45
CA CYS A 65 -11.14 -2.33 -12.40
C CYS A 65 -12.29 -2.32 -11.38
N VAL A 66 -13.54 -2.36 -11.83
CA VAL A 66 -14.72 -2.40 -10.94
C VAL A 66 -14.77 -3.71 -10.18
N ALA A 67 -14.58 -4.85 -10.86
CA ALA A 67 -14.56 -6.16 -10.22
C ALA A 67 -13.45 -6.26 -9.16
N ALA A 68 -12.24 -5.80 -9.47
CA ALA A 68 -11.12 -5.75 -8.54
C ALA A 68 -11.42 -4.80 -7.37
N ALA A 69 -11.92 -3.59 -7.62
CA ALA A 69 -12.26 -2.65 -6.57
C ALA A 69 -13.31 -3.21 -5.60
N VAL A 70 -14.37 -3.83 -6.12
CA VAL A 70 -15.41 -4.47 -5.29
C VAL A 70 -14.83 -5.64 -4.51
N ALA A 71 -14.06 -6.53 -5.16
CA ALA A 71 -13.44 -7.68 -4.50
C ALA A 71 -12.48 -7.23 -3.38
N THR A 72 -11.62 -6.25 -3.64
CA THR A 72 -10.72 -5.66 -2.64
C THR A 72 -11.49 -5.02 -1.49
N THR A 73 -12.57 -4.29 -1.79
CA THR A 73 -13.42 -3.67 -0.76
C THR A 73 -14.07 -4.73 0.14
N LEU A 74 -14.67 -5.76 -0.44
CA LEU A 74 -15.29 -6.86 0.32
C LEU A 74 -14.27 -7.63 1.15
N PHE A 75 -13.10 -7.93 0.57
CA PHE A 75 -12.01 -8.60 1.26
C PHE A 75 -11.52 -7.79 2.46
N LEU A 76 -11.29 -6.48 2.27
CA LEU A 76 -10.82 -5.61 3.32
C LEU A 76 -11.88 -5.38 4.40
N ILE A 77 -13.15 -5.20 4.06
CA ILE A 77 -14.22 -5.12 5.08
C ILE A 77 -14.30 -6.44 5.86
N TYR A 78 -14.20 -7.58 5.18
CA TYR A 78 -14.25 -8.89 5.83
C TYR A 78 -13.10 -9.07 6.83
N PHE A 79 -11.86 -8.79 6.44
CA PHE A 79 -10.70 -8.95 7.35
C PHE A 79 -10.54 -7.79 8.33
N GLY A 80 -10.89 -6.57 7.92
CA GLY A 80 -10.82 -5.35 8.72
C GLY A 80 -11.70 -5.41 9.98
N ARG A 81 -12.90 -6.00 9.86
CA ARG A 81 -13.79 -6.25 11.00
C ARG A 81 -13.22 -7.23 12.05
N ARG A 82 -12.14 -7.95 11.73
CA ARG A 82 -11.49 -8.94 12.59
C ARG A 82 -10.15 -8.46 13.16
N LEU A 83 -9.70 -7.27 12.77
CA LEU A 83 -8.56 -6.59 13.41
C LEU A 83 -8.99 -6.18 14.82
N ASP A 84 -8.05 -6.16 15.77
CA ASP A 84 -8.30 -5.78 17.16
C ASP A 84 -8.55 -4.25 17.28
N GLU A 85 -8.02 -3.55 18.29
CA GLU A 85 -8.28 -2.11 18.53
C GLU A 85 -8.14 -1.22 17.28
N PHE A 86 -8.96 -0.16 17.17
CA PHE A 86 -8.94 0.80 16.04
C PHE A 86 -9.10 0.16 14.66
N SER A 87 -9.94 -0.87 14.57
CA SER A 87 -10.16 -1.67 13.35
C SER A 87 -10.72 -0.86 12.19
N PHE A 88 -11.51 0.18 12.46
CA PHE A 88 -12.07 1.04 11.41
C PHE A 88 -11.02 1.99 10.80
N GLU A 89 -10.20 2.60 11.66
CA GLU A 89 -9.11 3.50 11.27
C GLU A 89 -8.04 2.75 10.49
N ARG A 90 -7.64 1.56 10.97
CA ARG A 90 -6.71 0.66 10.28
C ARG A 90 -7.27 0.19 8.93
N LEU A 91 -8.55 -0.18 8.89
CA LEU A 91 -9.22 -0.61 7.66
C LEU A 91 -9.18 0.48 6.59
N LEU A 92 -9.55 1.72 6.93
CA LEU A 92 -9.55 2.84 5.99
C LEU A 92 -8.14 3.18 5.49
N ALA A 93 -7.16 3.13 6.39
CA ALA A 93 -5.76 3.38 6.06
C ALA A 93 -5.22 2.33 5.07
N ILE A 94 -5.50 1.04 5.31
CA ILE A 94 -5.13 -0.06 4.41
C ILE A 94 -5.94 0.01 3.11
N TYR A 95 -7.23 0.33 3.17
CA TYR A 95 -8.10 0.49 2.00
C TYR A 95 -7.55 1.52 1.02
N GLY A 96 -7.25 2.73 1.50
CA GLY A 96 -6.67 3.76 0.62
C GLY A 96 -5.29 3.41 0.10
N THR A 97 -4.52 2.58 0.82
CA THR A 97 -3.23 2.09 0.35
C THR A 97 -3.38 1.01 -0.73
N ALA A 98 -4.38 0.12 -0.60
CA ALA A 98 -4.64 -0.96 -1.55
C ALA A 98 -5.29 -0.47 -2.86
N THR A 99 -6.16 0.54 -2.79
CA THR A 99 -6.83 1.11 -3.98
C THR A 99 -6.04 2.25 -4.64
N GLY A 100 -4.93 2.69 -4.03
CA GLY A 100 -4.16 3.83 -4.49
C GLY A 100 -2.70 3.73 -4.08
N THR A 101 -2.24 4.69 -3.28
CA THR A 101 -0.89 4.68 -2.72
C THR A 101 -0.93 4.90 -1.21
N GLY A 102 0.19 4.71 -0.52
CA GLY A 102 0.29 5.02 0.92
C GLY A 102 -0.11 6.46 1.26
N ALA A 103 0.04 7.42 0.33
CA ALA A 103 -0.43 8.79 0.51
C ALA A 103 -1.96 8.88 0.54
N SER A 104 -2.65 8.13 -0.31
CA SER A 104 -4.12 8.03 -0.33
C SER A 104 -4.64 7.37 0.95
N GLY A 105 -3.95 6.32 1.44
CA GLY A 105 -4.24 5.71 2.74
C GLY A 105 -4.12 6.68 3.92
N LEU A 106 -3.03 7.47 3.95
CA LEU A 106 -2.82 8.48 4.99
C LEU A 106 -3.84 9.63 4.92
N MET A 107 -4.30 9.98 3.71
CA MET A 107 -5.35 10.97 3.52
C MET A 107 -6.68 10.51 4.09
N LEU A 108 -7.11 9.28 3.81
CA LEU A 108 -8.32 8.71 4.40
C LEU A 108 -8.20 8.60 5.93
N LEU A 109 -7.03 8.21 6.42
CA LEU A 109 -6.79 8.16 7.87
C LEU A 109 -6.92 9.55 8.52
N ARG A 110 -6.43 10.62 7.89
CA ARG A 110 -6.60 11.99 8.42
C ARG A 110 -8.06 12.45 8.52
N ILE A 111 -8.96 11.88 7.72
CA ILE A 111 -10.39 12.22 7.79
C ILE A 111 -11.02 11.65 9.07
N VAL A 112 -10.60 10.45 9.47
CA VAL A 112 -11.15 9.75 10.64
C VAL A 112 -10.35 9.99 11.91
N ASP A 113 -9.03 10.15 11.78
CA ASP A 113 -8.08 10.47 12.85
C ASP A 113 -7.17 11.64 12.42
N PRO A 114 -7.67 12.89 12.49
CA PRO A 114 -6.93 14.07 12.04
C PRO A 114 -5.69 14.38 12.89
N ASP A 115 -5.72 14.00 14.17
CA ASP A 115 -4.61 14.22 15.12
C ASP A 115 -3.60 13.07 15.15
N PHE A 116 -3.83 11.99 14.37
CA PHE A 116 -3.03 10.76 14.40
C PHE A 116 -2.84 10.19 15.81
N LYS A 117 -3.91 10.18 16.60
CA LYS A 117 -3.89 9.61 17.96
C LYS A 117 -3.84 8.08 17.96
N THR A 118 -4.28 7.46 16.88
CA THR A 118 -4.28 6.01 16.71
C THR A 118 -2.94 5.49 16.19
N PRO A 119 -2.53 4.26 16.55
CA PRO A 119 -1.28 3.66 16.05
C PRO A 119 -1.31 3.38 14.54
N ALA A 120 -2.46 3.52 13.87
CA ALA A 120 -2.67 3.20 12.46
C ALA A 120 -1.70 3.94 11.53
N ALA A 121 -1.36 5.19 11.83
CA ALA A 121 -0.42 5.97 11.01
C ALA A 121 1.02 5.42 11.09
N ALA A 122 1.45 5.03 12.28
CA ALA A 122 2.77 4.44 12.50
C ALA A 122 2.85 3.03 11.88
N GLU A 123 1.78 2.25 12.03
CA GLU A 123 1.65 0.92 11.43
C GLU A 123 1.66 0.97 9.90
N LEU A 124 1.03 1.97 9.30
CA LEU A 124 1.04 2.15 7.84
C LEU A 124 2.44 2.49 7.31
N GLY A 125 3.23 3.25 8.07
CA GLY A 125 4.64 3.48 7.79
C GLY A 125 5.48 2.20 7.93
N LEU A 126 5.24 1.42 9.00
CA LEU A 126 5.97 0.20 9.31
C LEU A 126 5.58 -0.98 8.40
N TYR A 127 4.36 -0.99 7.85
CA TYR A 127 3.85 -1.99 6.92
C TYR A 127 4.77 -2.14 5.71
N ASN A 128 5.24 -1.03 5.14
CA ASN A 128 6.21 -1.07 4.04
C ASN A 128 7.53 -1.71 4.45
N ALA A 129 7.97 -1.52 5.70
CA ALA A 129 9.17 -2.17 6.21
C ALA A 129 8.97 -3.70 6.39
N PHE A 130 7.82 -4.13 6.89
CA PHE A 130 7.48 -5.56 7.01
C PHE A 130 7.29 -6.26 5.66
N ALA A 131 6.81 -5.53 4.64
CA ALA A 131 6.74 -6.04 3.27
C ALA A 131 8.13 -6.44 2.71
N ILE A 132 9.23 -5.90 3.26
CA ILE A 132 10.62 -6.30 2.91
C ILE A 132 10.98 -7.67 3.50
N VAL A 133 10.50 -8.01 4.68
CA VAL A 133 10.79 -9.33 5.29
C VAL A 133 9.98 -10.43 4.60
N LEU A 134 8.77 -10.08 4.15
CA LEU A 134 7.92 -10.93 3.30
C LEU A 134 8.28 -10.87 1.80
N LEU A 135 9.35 -10.19 1.42
CA LEU A 135 9.78 -9.96 0.03
C LEU A 135 10.07 -11.22 -0.81
N PRO A 136 10.50 -12.38 -0.26
CA PRO A 136 10.65 -13.61 -1.05
C PRO A 136 9.34 -14.07 -1.71
N LEU A 137 8.21 -13.68 -1.13
CA LEU A 137 6.86 -14.06 -1.53
C LEU A 137 6.32 -13.15 -2.68
N LEU A 138 6.82 -11.92 -2.80
CA LEU A 138 6.46 -10.95 -3.86
C LEU A 138 7.30 -11.08 -5.15
N LEU A 139 8.44 -11.77 -5.11
CA LEU A 139 9.27 -12.02 -6.30
C LEU A 139 8.57 -12.89 -7.37
N VAL A 140 7.52 -13.61 -7.00
CA VAL A 140 6.63 -14.33 -7.92
C VAL A 140 5.87 -13.38 -8.86
N ALA A 141 5.61 -12.15 -8.42
CA ALA A 141 4.94 -11.12 -9.22
C ALA A 141 5.92 -10.30 -10.08
N TYR A 142 7.23 -10.50 -9.92
CA TYR A 142 8.18 -10.00 -10.90
C TYR A 142 7.95 -10.79 -12.20
N PRO A 143 7.92 -10.15 -13.38
CA PRO A 143 7.87 -10.87 -14.64
C PRO A 143 9.21 -11.60 -14.79
N LEU A 144 9.30 -12.81 -14.21
CA LEU A 144 10.34 -13.75 -14.56
C LEU A 144 10.21 -14.00 -16.07
N PRO A 145 11.33 -14.00 -16.81
CA PRO A 145 11.28 -14.02 -18.26
C PRO A 145 10.61 -15.32 -18.72
N LYS A 146 9.42 -15.19 -19.33
CA LYS A 146 8.63 -16.25 -19.99
C LYS A 146 8.15 -17.39 -19.07
N MET A 147 7.40 -17.09 -18.01
CA MET A 147 6.61 -18.13 -17.34
C MET A 147 5.31 -18.39 -18.10
N ASP A 148 4.98 -19.68 -18.25
CA ASP A 148 3.70 -20.12 -18.81
C ASP A 148 2.53 -19.65 -17.92
N VAL A 149 1.43 -19.26 -18.55
CA VAL A 149 0.28 -18.59 -17.90
C VAL A 149 -0.32 -19.49 -16.81
N MET A 150 -0.27 -20.81 -17.01
CA MET A 150 -0.74 -21.79 -16.03
C MET A 150 0.11 -21.78 -14.75
N VAL A 151 1.43 -21.67 -14.88
CA VAL A 151 2.34 -21.65 -13.72
C VAL A 151 2.16 -20.35 -12.93
N LEU A 152 1.90 -19.23 -13.61
CA LEU A 152 1.58 -17.96 -12.95
C LEU A 152 0.32 -18.07 -12.07
N TYR A 153 -0.77 -18.65 -12.57
CA TYR A 153 -1.99 -18.83 -11.79
C TYR A 153 -1.80 -19.79 -10.61
N ILE A 154 -0.99 -20.85 -10.76
CA ILE A 154 -0.67 -21.78 -9.67
C ILE A 154 0.15 -21.08 -8.60
N CYS A 155 1.15 -20.28 -8.98
CA CYS A 155 1.96 -19.55 -8.00
C CYS A 155 1.16 -18.45 -7.28
N LEU A 156 0.29 -17.72 -7.98
CA LEU A 156 -0.59 -16.71 -7.37
C LEU A 156 -1.63 -17.34 -6.41
N SER A 157 -2.25 -18.44 -6.81
CA SER A 157 -3.19 -19.17 -5.95
C SER A 157 -2.49 -19.83 -4.75
N GLY A 158 -1.29 -20.40 -4.97
CA GLY A 158 -0.44 -20.92 -3.91
C GLY A 158 -0.06 -19.85 -2.88
N TYR A 159 0.30 -18.65 -3.34
CA TYR A 159 0.56 -17.50 -2.47
C TYR A 159 -0.68 -17.14 -1.64
N ALA A 160 -1.84 -17.01 -2.27
CA ALA A 160 -3.07 -16.67 -1.59
C ALA A 160 -3.43 -17.70 -0.50
N LEU A 161 -3.23 -18.99 -0.78
CA LEU A 161 -3.45 -20.06 0.19
C LEU A 161 -2.45 -20.01 1.34
N VAL A 162 -1.15 -19.79 1.06
CA VAL A 162 -0.13 -19.65 2.12
C VAL A 162 -0.45 -18.45 3.02
N ALA A 163 -0.85 -17.31 2.45
CA ALA A 163 -1.26 -16.14 3.21
C ALA A 163 -2.48 -16.41 4.11
N LEU A 164 -3.49 -17.14 3.60
CA LEU A 164 -4.67 -17.54 4.37
C LEU A 164 -4.33 -18.55 5.48
N VAL A 165 -3.42 -19.49 5.22
CA VAL A 165 -2.92 -20.44 6.22
C VAL A 165 -2.13 -19.70 7.30
N PHE A 166 -1.28 -18.73 6.93
CA PHE A 166 -0.58 -17.87 7.88
C PHE A 166 -1.56 -17.10 8.77
N LEU A 167 -2.58 -16.49 8.19
CA LEU A 167 -3.63 -15.79 8.94
C LEU A 167 -4.36 -16.71 9.94
N LYS A 168 -4.57 -17.98 9.57
CA LYS A 168 -5.20 -18.98 10.44
C LYS A 168 -4.26 -19.46 11.55
N VAL A 169 -2.98 -19.69 11.24
CA VAL A 169 -1.96 -20.15 12.21
C VAL A 169 -1.64 -19.09 13.26
N PHE A 170 -1.58 -17.81 12.86
CA PHE A 170 -1.35 -16.70 13.78
C PHE A 170 -2.61 -16.27 14.56
N GLY A 171 -3.75 -16.93 14.35
CA GLY A 171 -4.96 -16.67 15.14
C GLY A 171 -5.63 -15.33 14.86
N PHE A 172 -5.28 -14.64 13.76
CA PHE A 172 -5.92 -13.40 13.32
C PHE A 172 -7.32 -13.65 12.70
N TRP A 173 -7.71 -14.91 12.52
CA TRP A 173 -9.06 -15.31 12.14
C TRP A 173 -10.02 -15.30 13.35
N LYS A 174 -10.15 -14.15 14.00
CA LYS A 174 -11.07 -13.96 15.14
C LYS A 174 -12.51 -13.67 14.66
N LYS A 175 -13.44 -13.63 15.61
CA LYS A 175 -14.83 -13.20 15.36
C LYS A 175 -14.86 -11.72 14.96
N PRO A 176 -15.78 -11.29 14.08
CA PRO A 176 -15.93 -9.88 13.76
C PRO A 176 -16.30 -9.08 15.02
N LEU A 177 -15.64 -7.94 15.24
CA LEU A 177 -15.83 -7.09 16.42
C LEU A 177 -17.01 -6.13 16.30
N TRP A 178 -17.40 -5.78 15.06
CA TRP A 178 -18.56 -4.95 14.71
C TRP A 178 -19.07 -5.40 13.36
#